data_AF-A0A1R4KPR8-F1
#
_entry.id   AF-A0A1R4KPR8-F1
#
_cell.length_a   1.000
_cell.length_b   1.000
_cell.length_c   1.000
_cell.angle_alpha   90.00
_cell.angle_beta   90.00
_cell.angle_gamma   90.00
#
_symmetry.space_group_name_H-M   'P 1'
#
loop_
_entity.id
_entity.type
_entity.pdbx_description
1 polymer ?
#
loop_
_entity_poly.entity_id
_entity_poly.type
_entity_poly.pdbx_seq_one_letter_code
_entity_poly.pdbx_strand_id
1 'polypeptide(L)'
;MKNKEDKLIRFISISESHKVFGLPKPQHPLISLMHFNENNPFNTEMAPIYDVLDFYKITFITQNNGKLKYGQNYYDFNEGSMLFLAPN
;
A
#
# COMPACT_ATOMS: atom_id res chain seq x y z
N MET A 1 -22.25 4.55 2.97
CA MET A 1 -20.82 4.17 2.84
C MET A 1 -20.27 4.06 4.25
N LYS A 2 -19.84 2.87 4.69
CA LYS A 2 -19.35 2.68 6.07
C LYS A 2 -18.08 3.51 6.23
N ASN A 3 -18.07 4.39 7.23
CA ASN A 3 -16.84 5.07 7.67
C ASN A 3 -15.84 3.98 8.06
N LYS A 4 -14.83 3.72 7.22
CA LYS A 4 -13.64 3.02 7.68
C LYS A 4 -13.09 3.88 8.80
N GLU A 5 -13.16 3.42 10.05
CA GLU A 5 -12.45 4.10 11.12
C GLU A 5 -10.99 4.24 10.69
N ASP A 6 -10.43 5.45 10.83
CA ASP A 6 -9.04 5.79 10.52
C ASP A 6 -8.09 5.08 11.52
N LYS A 7 -8.19 3.75 11.58
CA LYS A 7 -7.42 2.92 12.47
C LYS A 7 -6.10 2.63 11.79
N LEU A 8 -5.05 3.17 12.40
CA LEU A 8 -3.68 2.87 12.03
C LEU A 8 -3.42 1.36 12.22
N ILE A 9 -2.98 0.70 11.17
CA ILE A 9 -2.60 -0.72 11.21
C ILE A 9 -1.08 -0.81 11.07
N ARG A 10 -0.44 -1.52 12.01
CA ARG A 10 0.98 -1.87 11.92
C ARG A 10 1.13 -3.26 11.32
N PHE A 11 1.95 -3.39 10.29
CA PHE A 11 2.33 -4.66 9.69
C PHE A 11 3.75 -5.04 10.09
N ILE A 12 3.87 -6.15 10.80
CA ILE A 12 5.17 -6.67 11.27
C ILE A 12 5.86 -7.46 10.16
N SER A 13 5.11 -8.04 9.22
CA SER A 13 5.66 -8.86 8.13
C SER A 13 4.98 -8.68 6.78
N ILE A 14 5.72 -8.99 5.71
CA ILE A 14 5.22 -9.02 4.34
C ILE A 14 4.03 -9.99 4.21
N SER A 15 4.08 -11.13 4.90
CA SER A 15 2.99 -12.11 4.87
C SER A 15 1.70 -11.60 5.50
N GLU A 16 1.80 -10.78 6.55
CA GLU A 16 0.65 -10.16 7.21
C GLU A 16 -0.01 -9.12 6.31
N SER A 17 0.80 -8.25 5.70
CA SER A 17 0.29 -7.25 4.77
C SER A 17 -0.43 -7.91 3.58
N HIS A 18 0.14 -8.97 3.01
CA HIS A 18 -0.52 -9.74 1.95
C HIS A 18 -1.90 -10.26 2.34
N LYS A 19 -2.06 -10.81 3.55
CA LYS A 19 -3.36 -11.32 4.02
C LYS A 19 -4.39 -10.20 4.11
N VAL A 20 -4.01 -9.05 4.66
CA VAL A 20 -4.92 -7.91 4.81
C VAL A 20 -5.28 -7.29 3.46
N PHE A 21 -4.33 -7.22 2.53
CA PHE A 21 -4.57 -6.75 1.16
C PHE A 21 -5.28 -7.77 0.25
N GLY A 22 -5.59 -8.98 0.75
CA GLY A 22 -6.20 -10.05 -0.07
C GLY A 22 -5.27 -10.61 -1.15
N LEU A 23 -3.96 -10.45 -0.99
CA LEU A 23 -2.94 -10.90 -1.92
C LEU A 23 -2.58 -12.37 -1.69
N PRO A 24 -2.11 -13.10 -2.73
CA PRO A 24 -1.58 -14.44 -2.55
C PRO A 24 -0.40 -14.43 -1.58
N LYS A 25 -0.11 -15.58 -0.95
CA LYS A 25 1.06 -15.69 -0.07
C LYS A 25 2.34 -15.27 -0.80
N PRO A 26 3.24 -14.51 -0.15
CA PRO A 26 4.49 -14.13 -0.78
C PRO A 26 5.31 -15.39 -1.10
N GLN A 27 5.98 -15.37 -2.25
CA GLN A 27 6.86 -16.47 -2.68
C GLN A 27 8.14 -16.54 -1.85
N HIS A 28 8.55 -15.43 -1.24
CA HIS A 28 9.74 -15.33 -0.41
C HIS A 28 9.43 -14.58 0.89
N PRO A 29 9.97 -15.00 2.05
CA PRO A 29 9.64 -14.38 3.34
C PRO A 29 10.14 -12.94 3.51
N LEU A 30 11.23 -12.56 2.83
CA LEU A 30 11.88 -11.24 3.01
C LEU A 30 11.65 -10.26 1.87
N ILE A 31 11.15 -10.72 0.72
CA ILE A 31 10.96 -9.88 -0.47
C ILE A 31 9.67 -10.32 -1.16
N SER A 32 8.88 -9.35 -1.57
CA SER A 32 7.70 -9.57 -2.39
C SER A 32 7.63 -8.49 -3.45
N LEU A 33 7.31 -8.89 -4.68
CA LEU A 33 7.07 -7.98 -5.79
C LEU A 33 5.65 -8.22 -6.30
N MET A 34 4.90 -7.13 -6.43
CA MET A 34 3.54 -7.13 -6.94
C MET A 34 3.47 -6.20 -8.14
N HIS A 35 2.80 -6.66 -9.20
CA HIS A 35 2.50 -5.86 -10.37
C HIS A 35 0.99 -5.79 -10.54
N PHE A 36 0.45 -4.58 -10.40
CA PHE A 36 -0.97 -4.30 -10.58
C PHE A 36 -1.17 -3.61 -11.93
N ASN A 37 -2.18 -4.06 -12.67
CA ASN A 37 -2.59 -3.51 -13.97
C ASN A 37 -4.08 -3.80 -14.21
N GLU A 38 -4.59 -3.50 -15.40
CA GLU A 38 -6.01 -3.71 -15.74
C GLU A 38 -6.48 -5.16 -15.56
N ASN A 39 -5.61 -6.14 -15.81
CA ASN A 39 -5.92 -7.57 -15.65
C ASN A 39 -5.73 -8.08 -14.21
N ASN A 40 -5.03 -7.32 -13.38
CA ASN A 40 -4.79 -7.61 -11.96
C ASN A 40 -4.90 -6.31 -11.13
N PRO A 41 -6.11 -5.78 -10.96
CA PRO A 41 -6.29 -4.48 -10.31
C PRO A 41 -5.99 -4.58 -8.80
N PHE A 42 -5.40 -3.53 -8.24
CA PHE A 42 -5.26 -3.42 -6.80
C PHE A 42 -6.62 -3.11 -6.15
N ASN A 43 -7.03 -3.91 -5.17
CA ASN A 43 -8.29 -3.69 -4.46
C ASN A 43 -8.13 -2.59 -3.39
N THR A 44 -8.48 -1.36 -3.75
CA THR A 44 -8.42 -0.19 -2.86
C THR A 44 -9.40 -0.30 -1.68
N GLU A 45 -10.47 -1.08 -1.79
CA GLU A 45 -11.41 -1.31 -0.68
C GLU A 45 -10.79 -2.15 0.44
N MET A 46 -9.76 -2.96 0.16
CA MET A 46 -9.04 -3.74 1.17
C MET A 46 -7.87 -2.98 1.79
N ALA A 47 -7.39 -1.91 1.15
CA ALA A 47 -6.29 -1.12 1.67
C ALA A 47 -6.69 -0.36 2.95
N PRO A 48 -5.91 -0.46 4.06
CA PRO A 48 -6.04 0.48 5.15
C PRO A 48 -5.70 1.89 4.68
N ILE A 49 -6.32 2.88 5.29
CA ILE A 49 -6.10 4.30 4.97
C ILE A 49 -4.71 4.73 5.48
N TYR A 50 -4.26 4.15 6.61
CA TYR A 50 -2.95 4.41 7.20
C TYR A 50 -2.29 3.10 7.61
N ASP A 51 -1.16 2.78 6.97
CA ASP A 51 -0.31 1.66 7.35
C ASP A 51 1.06 2.12 7.86
N VAL A 52 1.53 1.41 8.89
CA VAL A 52 2.87 1.50 9.42
C VAL A 52 3.54 0.14 9.26
N LEU A 53 4.81 0.12 8.87
CA LEU A 53 5.50 -1.10 8.46
C LEU A 53 6.73 -1.32 9.34
N ASP A 54 7.07 -2.58 9.60
CA ASP A 54 8.38 -2.98 10.16
C ASP A 54 9.34 -3.44 9.03
N PHE A 55 8.99 -3.16 7.78
CA PHE A 55 9.78 -3.45 6.57
C PHE A 55 9.68 -2.31 5.55
N TYR A 56 10.60 -2.27 4.60
CA TYR A 56 10.58 -1.28 3.52
C TYR A 56 9.48 -1.59 2.49
N LYS A 57 8.77 -0.56 2.03
CA LYS A 57 7.84 -0.65 0.90
C LYS A 57 8.15 0.42 -0.12
N ILE A 58 8.31 0.00 -1.38
CA ILE A 58 8.51 0.89 -2.51
C ILE A 58 7.32 0.69 -3.45
N THR A 59 6.62 1.77 -3.76
CA THR A 59 5.47 1.74 -4.67
C THR A 59 5.76 2.66 -5.85
N PHE A 60 5.59 2.13 -7.06
CA PHE A 60 5.63 2.93 -8.28
C PHE A 60 4.21 3.03 -8.86
N ILE A 61 3.74 4.26 -9.01
CA ILE A 61 2.41 4.59 -9.51
C ILE A 61 2.61 5.32 -10.83
N THR A 62 2.14 4.75 -11.94
CA THR A 62 2.28 5.36 -13.27
C THR A 62 1.06 6.17 -13.68
N GLN A 63 -0.12 5.75 -13.25
CA GLN A 63 -1.39 6.37 -13.61
C GLN A 63 -2.33 6.30 -12.42
N ASN A 64 -2.41 7.39 -11.65
CA ASN A 64 -3.43 7.53 -10.62
C ASN A 64 -3.80 9.00 -10.47
N ASN A 65 -5.01 9.35 -10.88
CA ASN A 65 -5.55 10.68 -10.63
C ASN A 65 -5.98 10.74 -9.16
N GLY A 66 -5.16 11.38 -8.32
CA GLY A 66 -5.47 11.45 -6.89
C GLY A 66 -4.39 12.11 -6.06
N LYS A 67 -4.79 12.49 -4.84
CA LYS A 67 -3.89 12.97 -3.80
C LYS A 67 -3.73 11.88 -2.75
N LEU A 68 -2.51 11.44 -2.47
CA LEU A 68 -2.23 10.55 -1.35
C LEU A 68 -1.87 11.40 -0.13
N LYS A 69 -2.46 11.08 1.01
CA LYS A 69 -2.05 11.66 2.29
C LYS A 69 -0.83 10.90 2.81
N TYR A 70 0.25 11.63 3.11
CA TYR A 70 1.42 11.07 3.77
C TYR A 70 1.87 11.99 4.90
N GLY A 71 1.96 11.45 6.10
CA GLY A 71 2.12 12.25 7.32
C GLY A 71 0.98 13.26 7.47
N GLN A 72 1.34 14.55 7.57
CA GLN A 72 0.38 15.65 7.72
C GLN A 72 -0.03 16.30 6.39
N ASN A 73 0.61 15.93 5.28
CA ASN A 73 0.44 16.61 3.98
C ASN A 73 -0.20 15.69 2.92
N TYR A 74 -0.67 16.32 1.84
CA TYR A 74 -1.16 15.63 0.65
C TYR A 74 -0.18 15.85 -0.50
N TYR A 75 0.10 14.78 -1.23
CA TYR A 75 1.00 14.78 -2.38
C TYR A 75 0.22 14.42 -3.64
N ASP A 76 0.53 15.08 -4.75
CA ASP A 76 -0.08 14.86 -6.06
C ASP A 76 0.70 13.77 -6.83
N PHE A 77 -0.03 12.83 -7.44
CA PHE A 77 0.50 11.69 -8.21
C PHE A 77 0.07 11.72 -9.69
N ASN A 78 -0.44 12.85 -10.18
CA ASN A 78 -1.02 12.99 -11.53
C ASN A 78 -0.06 12.61 -12.68
N GLU A 79 1.26 12.80 -12.54
CA GLU A 79 2.26 12.48 -13.59
C GLU A 79 3.04 11.18 -13.30
N GLY A 80 2.53 10.38 -12.36
CA GLY A 80 3.22 9.22 -11.83
C GLY A 80 4.23 9.59 -10.75
N SER A 81 4.46 8.68 -9.80
CA SER A 81 5.39 8.92 -8.70
C SER A 81 5.89 7.63 -8.06
N MET A 82 6.97 7.79 -7.27
CA MET A 82 7.48 6.74 -6.40
C MET A 82 7.30 7.11 -4.93
N LEU A 83 6.81 6.17 -4.14
CA LEU A 83 6.69 6.28 -2.69
C LEU A 83 7.68 5.32 -2.03
N PHE A 84 8.48 5.84 -1.10
CA PHE A 84 9.43 5.07 -0.31
C PHE A 84 9.02 5.13 1.15
N LEU A 85 8.72 3.98 1.74
CA LEU A 85 8.32 3.85 3.13
C LEU A 85 9.38 3.04 3.87
N ALA A 86 9.93 3.63 4.93
CA ALA A 86 10.88 3.02 5.82
C ALA A 86 10.16 2.37 7.03
N PRO A 87 10.76 1.36 7.64
CA PRO A 87 10.23 0.77 8.87
C PRO A 87 10.24 1.80 10.03
N ASN A 88 9.19 1.83 10.88
CA ASN A 88 9.11 2.68 12.09
C ASN A 88 8.04 2.23 13.08
#